data_AF-A0A059LA11-F1
#
_entry.id   AF-A0A059LA11-F1
#
_cell.length_a   1.000
_cell.length_b   1.000
_cell.length_c   1.000
_cell.angle_alpha   90.00
_cell.angle_beta   90.00
_cell.angle_gamma   90.00
#
_symmetry.space_group_name_H-M   'P 1'
#
loop_
_entity.id
_entity.type
_entity.pdbx_description
1 polymer ?
#
loop_
_entity_poly.entity_id
_entity_poly.type
_entity_poly.pdbx_seq_one_letter_code
_entity_poly.pdbx_strand_id
1 'polypeptide(L)'
;MKTAVDKFNKCNDRTVNTRFSVVCAHYLFDPDFCNVALSWEKDIVEKNAQDSRRRIWLDAQDCMFHTFEELNVWLGQRCLALSSELLSP
;
A
#
# COMPACT_ATOMS: atom_id res chain seq x y z
N MET A 1 12.98 -4.50 10.51
CA MET A 1 12.47 -3.28 11.18
C MET A 1 10.96 -3.46 11.30
N LYS A 2 10.36 -3.23 12.48
CA LYS A 2 8.91 -3.48 12.70
C LYS A 2 8.05 -2.23 12.48
N THR A 3 8.55 -1.04 12.83
CA THR A 3 7.85 0.24 12.68
C THR A 3 8.82 1.32 12.17
N ALA A 4 8.31 2.27 11.39
CA ALA A 4 9.07 3.42 10.89
C ALA A 4 9.16 4.56 11.93
N VAL A 5 8.17 4.63 12.82
CA VAL A 5 8.10 5.59 13.94
C VAL A 5 8.16 4.80 15.25
N ASP A 6 9.02 5.23 16.18
CA ASP A 6 9.17 4.60 17.48
C ASP A 6 8.22 5.20 18.51
N LYS A 7 7.97 6.53 18.45
CA LYS A 7 7.11 7.24 19.41
C LYS A 7 6.36 8.40 18.77
N PHE A 8 5.14 8.63 19.25
CA PHE A 8 4.35 9.84 18.98
C PHE A 8 4.42 10.78 20.18
N ASN A 9 4.76 12.04 19.93
CA ASN A 9 4.85 13.10 20.92
C ASN A 9 3.67 14.09 20.78
N LYS A 10 3.60 15.07 21.69
CA LYS A 10 2.61 16.15 21.62
C LYS A 10 2.85 17.02 20.38
N CYS A 11 1.80 17.68 19.90
CA CYS A 11 1.87 18.58 18.73
C CYS A 11 2.36 17.91 17.45
N ASN A 12 1.99 16.64 17.24
CA ASN A 12 2.25 15.88 16.01
C ASN A 12 3.74 15.57 15.73
N ASP A 13 4.61 15.80 16.72
CA ASP A 13 6.02 15.44 16.68
C ASP A 13 6.22 13.92 16.79
N ARG A 14 7.24 13.37 16.14
CA ARG A 14 7.46 11.93 15.99
C ARG A 14 8.94 11.60 16.12
N THR A 15 9.25 10.59 16.92
CA THR A 15 10.59 10.00 16.93
C THR A 15 10.66 8.92 15.86
N VAL A 16 11.39 9.20 14.77
CA VAL A 16 11.57 8.28 13.64
C VAL A 16 12.63 7.24 13.97
N ASN A 17 12.37 5.99 13.59
CA ASN A 17 13.29 4.89 13.83
C ASN A 17 14.60 5.09 13.04
N THR A 18 15.75 4.98 13.71
CA THR A 18 17.06 5.20 13.07
C THR A 18 17.29 4.28 11.87
N ARG A 19 16.84 3.03 11.91
CA ARG A 19 16.98 2.10 10.76
C ARG A 19 16.12 2.54 9.58
N PHE A 20 14.97 3.14 9.84
CA PHE A 20 14.13 3.71 8.78
C PHE A 20 14.81 4.93 8.14
N SER A 21 15.38 5.83 8.95
CA SER A 21 16.15 6.98 8.42
C SER A 21 17.33 6.55 7.55
N VAL A 22 18.00 5.45 7.89
CA VAL A 22 19.08 4.88 7.05
C VAL A 22 18.53 4.37 5.71
N VAL A 23 17.35 3.76 5.69
CA VAL A 23 16.68 3.35 4.44
C VAL A 23 16.35 4.57 3.58
N CYS A 24 15.77 5.62 4.17
CA CYS A 24 15.49 6.88 3.49
C CYS A 24 16.75 7.50 2.87
N ALA A 25 17.85 7.55 3.63
CA ALA A 25 19.13 8.06 3.14
C ALA A 25 19.75 7.18 2.03
N HIS A 26 19.59 5.86 2.11
CA HIS A 26 20.11 4.94 1.10
C HIS A 26 19.38 5.05 -0.24
N TYR A 27 18.05 5.19 -0.19
CA TYR A 27 17.22 5.33 -1.39
C TYR A 27 16.92 6.78 -1.78
N LEU A 28 17.56 7.75 -1.09
CA LEU A 28 17.48 9.19 -1.37
C LEU A 28 16.04 9.73 -1.46
N PHE A 29 15.21 9.37 -0.49
CA PHE A 29 13.86 9.95 -0.34
C PHE A 29 13.64 10.47 1.07
N ASP A 30 12.90 11.57 1.18
CA ASP A 30 12.46 12.11 2.47
C ASP A 30 11.13 11.47 2.88
N PRO A 31 11.02 10.98 4.12
CA PRO A 31 9.78 10.39 4.58
C PRO A 31 8.75 11.46 4.92
N ASP A 32 7.57 11.37 4.31
CA ASP A 32 6.39 12.11 4.71
C ASP A 32 5.39 11.19 5.42
N PHE A 33 4.85 11.65 6.54
CA PHE A 33 3.94 10.87 7.37
C PHE A 33 2.57 11.55 7.43
N CYS A 34 1.50 10.76 7.23
CA CYS A 34 0.13 11.25 7.32
C CYS A 34 -0.11 12.01 8.64
N ASN A 35 -0.65 13.23 8.54
CA ASN A 35 -1.12 14.04 9.66
C ASN A 35 -2.66 14.00 9.74
N VAL A 36 -3.25 14.57 10.81
CA VAL A 36 -4.71 14.56 11.02
C VAL A 36 -5.46 15.27 9.89
N ALA A 37 -4.86 16.27 9.23
CA ALA A 37 -5.48 17.00 8.13
C ALA A 37 -5.49 16.20 6.81
N LEU A 38 -4.68 15.14 6.69
CA LEU A 38 -4.61 14.24 5.53
C LEU A 38 -5.58 13.05 5.63
N SER A 39 -6.56 13.10 6.54
CA SER A 39 -7.53 12.01 6.75
C SER A 39 -8.32 11.70 5.47
N TRP A 40 -8.73 12.73 4.72
CA TRP A 40 -9.52 12.56 3.50
C TRP A 40 -8.77 11.80 2.39
N GLU A 41 -7.53 12.18 2.10
CA GLU A 41 -6.71 11.49 1.09
C GLU A 41 -6.42 10.05 1.49
N LYS A 42 -6.16 9.84 2.78
CA LYS A 42 -5.97 8.52 3.34
C LYS A 42 -7.22 7.65 3.15
N ASP A 43 -8.40 8.18 3.46
CA ASP A 43 -9.66 7.45 3.33
C ASP A 43 -9.93 7.04 1.86
N ILE A 44 -9.59 7.90 0.90
CA ILE A 44 -9.68 7.58 -0.54
C ILE A 44 -8.77 6.39 -0.87
N VAL A 45 -7.50 6.44 -0.46
CA VAL A 45 -6.52 5.39 -0.76
C VAL A 45 -6.92 4.06 -0.09
N GLU A 46 -7.34 4.09 1.18
CA GLU A 46 -7.77 2.90 1.91
C GLU A 46 -9.03 2.29 1.29
N LYS A 47 -10.00 3.12 0.90
CA LYS A 47 -11.19 2.65 0.19
C LYS A 47 -10.85 2.03 -1.16
N ASN A 48 -10.00 2.68 -1.95
CA ASN A 48 -9.57 2.17 -3.26
C ASN A 48 -8.84 0.83 -3.11
N ALA A 49 -8.00 0.68 -2.09
CA ALA A 49 -7.32 -0.59 -1.80
C ALA A 49 -8.33 -1.69 -1.42
N GLN A 50 -9.31 -1.38 -0.59
CA GLN A 50 -10.37 -2.33 -0.21
C GLN A 50 -11.23 -2.74 -1.40
N ASP A 51 -11.65 -1.78 -2.23
CA ASP A 51 -12.49 -2.01 -3.40
C ASP A 51 -11.72 -2.79 -4.47
N SER A 52 -10.46 -2.44 -4.74
CA SER A 52 -9.59 -3.15 -5.70
C SER A 52 -9.37 -4.60 -5.28
N ARG A 53 -9.08 -4.84 -3.99
CA ARG A 53 -8.94 -6.19 -3.45
C ARG A 53 -10.20 -7.00 -3.68
N ARG A 54 -11.38 -6.43 -3.39
CA ARG A 54 -12.66 -7.12 -3.60
C ARG A 54 -12.86 -7.50 -5.08
N ARG A 55 -12.57 -6.59 -6.02
CA ARG A 55 -12.69 -6.85 -7.47
C ARG A 55 -11.79 -8.01 -7.90
N ILE A 56 -10.51 -7.98 -7.53
CA ILE A 56 -9.56 -9.04 -7.87
C ILE A 56 -10.03 -10.41 -7.36
N TRP A 57 -10.55 -10.48 -6.12
CA TRP A 57 -11.03 -11.75 -5.56
C TRP A 57 -12.38 -12.21 -6.11
N LEU A 58 -13.17 -11.34 -6.73
CA LEU A 58 -14.36 -11.75 -7.49
C LEU A 58 -13.92 -12.41 -8.79
N ASP A 59 -13.04 -11.78 -9.56
CA ASP A 59 -12.53 -12.33 -10.83
C ASP A 59 -11.76 -13.65 -10.60
N ALA A 60 -11.09 -13.79 -9.46
CA ALA A 60 -10.39 -15.02 -9.10
C ALA A 60 -11.33 -16.22 -8.91
N GLN A 61 -12.62 -16.00 -8.59
CA GLN A 61 -13.59 -17.09 -8.41
C GLN A 61 -13.97 -17.76 -9.73
N ASP A 62 -13.84 -17.04 -10.85
CA ASP A 62 -14.11 -17.58 -12.19
C ASP A 62 -12.92 -18.37 -12.76
N CYS A 63 -11.80 -18.41 -12.03
CA CYS A 63 -10.57 -19.11 -12.41
C CYS A 63 -10.38 -20.38 -11.57
N MET A 64 -9.86 -21.44 -12.19
CA MET A 64 -9.38 -22.62 -11.49
C MET A 64 -7.86 -22.55 -11.39
N PHE A 65 -7.32 -22.60 -10.18
CA PHE A 65 -5.88 -22.63 -9.95
C PHE A 65 -5.47 -24.00 -9.42
N HIS A 66 -4.47 -24.61 -10.04
CA HIS A 66 -3.95 -25.92 -9.64
C HIS A 66 -2.76 -25.81 -8.69
N THR A 67 -2.13 -24.63 -8.62
CA THR A 67 -1.00 -24.34 -7.72
C THR A 67 -1.05 -22.93 -7.17
N PHE A 68 -0.35 -22.70 -6.06
CA PHE A 68 -0.17 -21.35 -5.52
C PHE A 68 0.68 -20.46 -6.43
N GLU A 69 1.61 -21.04 -7.21
CA GLU A 69 2.41 -20.29 -8.18
C GLU A 69 1.54 -19.70 -9.28
N GLU A 70 0.64 -20.51 -9.84
CA GLU A 70 -0.33 -20.07 -10.84
C GLU A 70 -1.23 -18.94 -10.33
N LEU A 71 -1.75 -19.07 -9.10
CA LEU A 71 -2.52 -18.01 -8.45
C LEU A 71 -1.69 -16.73 -8.29
N ASN A 72 -0.43 -16.82 -7.85
CA ASN A 72 0.42 -15.64 -7.65
C ASN A 72 0.75 -14.93 -8.96
N VAL A 73 1.01 -15.67 -10.04
CA VAL A 73 1.23 -15.10 -11.37
C VAL A 73 -0.03 -14.37 -11.85
N TRP A 74 -1.20 -15.00 -11.70
CA TRP A 74 -2.49 -14.41 -12.06
C TRP A 74 -2.79 -13.14 -11.25
N LEU A 75 -2.58 -13.16 -9.93
CA LEU A 75 -2.78 -12.00 -9.05
C LEU A 75 -1.90 -10.82 -9.46
N GLY A 76 -0.64 -11.08 -9.80
CA GLY A 76 0.29 -10.05 -10.27
C GLY A 76 -0.19 -9.40 -11.57
N GLN A 77 -0.59 -10.21 -12.55
CA GLN A 77 -1.13 -9.71 -13.82
C GLN A 77 -2.43 -8.93 -13.63
N ARG A 78 -3.37 -9.45 -12.83
CA ARG A 78 -4.66 -8.80 -12.60
C ARG A 78 -4.51 -7.47 -11.86
N CYS A 79 -3.58 -7.39 -10.90
CA CYS A 79 -3.28 -6.13 -10.20
C CYS A 79 -2.78 -5.04 -11.16
N LEU A 80 -1.87 -5.37 -12.08
CA LEU A 80 -1.37 -4.43 -13.09
C LEU A 80 -2.45 -4.01 -14.10
N ALA A 81 -3.29 -4.96 -14.53
CA ALA A 81 -4.41 -4.68 -15.42
C ALA A 81 -5.42 -3.72 -14.75
N LEU A 82 -5.83 -4.02 -13.51
CA LEU A 82 -6.75 -3.18 -12.75
C LEU A 82 -6.16 -1.78 -12.49
N SER A 83 -4.86 -1.68 -12.22
CA SER A 83 -4.20 -0.38 -12.07
C SER A 83 -4.31 0.45 -13.36
N SER A 84 -4.16 -0.17 -14.53
CA SER A 84 -4.28 0.52 -15.82
C SER A 84 -5.71 0.95 -16.13
N GLU A 85 -6.70 0.14 -15.75
CA GLU A 85 -8.13 0.46 -15.85
C GLU A 85 -8.51 1.65 -14.95
N LEU A 86 -7.97 1.71 -13.73
CA LEU A 86 -8.27 2.78 -12.76
C LEU A 86 -7.56 4.11 -13.06
N LEU A 87 -6.40 4.05 -13.72
CA LEU A 87 -5.61 5.23 -14.14
C LEU A 87 -6.09 5.80 -15.48
N SER A 88 -6.93 5.08 -16.22
CA SER A 88 -7.52 5.58 -17.46
C SER A 88 -8.66 6.57 -17.12
N PRO A 89 -8.70 7.75 -17.77
CA PRO A 89 -9.62 8.84 -17.43
C PRO A 89 -11.10 8.53 -17.64
#